data_AF-A0A2N1TS31-F1
#
_entry.id   AF-A0A2N1TS31-F1
#
_cell.length_a   1.000
_cell.length_b   1.000
_cell.length_c   1.000
_cell.angle_alpha   90.00
_cell.angle_beta   90.00
_cell.angle_gamma   90.00
#
_symmetry.space_group_name_H-M   'P 1'
#
loop_
_entity.id
_entity.type
_entity.pdbx_description
1 polymer ?
#
loop_
_entity_poly.entity_id
_entity_poly.type
_entity_poly.pdbx_seq_one_letter_code
_entity_poly.pdbx_strand_id
1 'polypeptide(L)'
;MLKNIARALVMTALLGLPLSASARTGVVRGSYVNLRSDSRFNSPIIGRKMRGDSYRVIFEDKKWLKVVFDDKTEGWLYQTSTELAPDTPPEPAPVVASASAETDKKAEAAKAAEAAKAAKAAEKAAKAGKTDKSEKTEKTPDKASAGKKTEDEKAADKKAADAKAAEAKAAEAAQKTAKLAKPIPASVVEVSGSAEELYNEAIRLYEKKQYVQALDKNMQAIKKAPQNAEILNNIGNCQFKLGKIDEALESWKAALKISPRSGKISNNLGIAYYQLDKNKDAVEFYKKAILFEPDFPDPYYNLASVYGFTGKFADAIMNYRKFLEFSPDTTMKKLAEERIAYCERQLPKAAKKTSQ
;
A
#
# COMPACT_ATOMS: atom_id res chain seq x y z
N MET A 1 36.47 -20.09 -28.97
CA MET A 1 35.06 -19.72 -29.31
C MET A 1 34.86 -18.20 -29.20
N LEU A 2 35.43 -17.40 -30.11
CA LEU A 2 35.34 -15.91 -30.05
C LEU A 2 34.95 -15.25 -31.38
N LYS A 3 34.65 -16.04 -32.43
CA LYS A 3 34.28 -15.53 -33.77
C LYS A 3 32.78 -15.50 -34.07
N ASN A 4 31.92 -15.96 -33.14
CA ASN A 4 30.46 -16.02 -33.34
C ASN A 4 29.66 -14.92 -32.61
N ILE A 5 30.27 -14.16 -31.69
CA ILE A 5 29.59 -13.03 -31.02
C ILE A 5 29.83 -11.72 -31.79
N ALA A 6 31.02 -11.52 -32.36
CA ALA A 6 31.36 -10.34 -33.15
C ALA A 6 30.60 -10.22 -34.50
N ARG A 7 29.93 -11.28 -34.98
CA ARG A 7 29.12 -11.23 -36.21
C ARG A 7 27.67 -10.79 -35.98
N ALA A 8 27.16 -10.85 -34.75
CA ALA A 8 25.81 -10.36 -34.41
C ALA A 8 25.76 -8.83 -34.19
N LEU A 9 26.91 -8.16 -34.11
CA LEU A 9 27.04 -6.72 -33.83
C LEU A 9 27.56 -5.88 -35.00
N VAL A 10 27.84 -6.49 -36.17
CA VAL A 10 28.41 -5.80 -37.34
C VAL A 10 27.53 -5.91 -38.60
N MET A 11 26.43 -6.67 -38.55
CA MET A 11 25.45 -6.81 -39.65
C MET A 11 24.10 -6.14 -39.35
N THR A 12 24.11 -5.08 -38.54
CA THR A 12 22.98 -4.15 -38.32
C THR A 12 23.41 -2.69 -38.51
N ALA A 13 24.32 -2.46 -39.46
CA ALA A 13 24.82 -1.13 -39.85
C ALA A 13 24.64 -0.82 -41.35
N LEU A 14 24.16 -1.76 -42.17
CA LEU A 14 23.78 -1.53 -43.57
C LEU A 14 22.40 -2.14 -43.85
N LEU A 15 21.40 -1.26 -43.87
CA LEU A 15 20.03 -1.33 -44.42
C LEU A 15 19.11 -0.57 -43.46
N GLY A 16 18.83 0.70 -43.80
CA GLY A 16 18.05 1.62 -42.97
C GLY A 16 16.56 1.30 -42.96
N LEU A 17 16.16 0.25 -42.25
CA LEU A 17 14.77 -0.03 -41.89
C LEU A 17 14.71 -0.33 -40.38
N PRO A 18 13.84 0.35 -39.61
CA PRO A 18 13.70 0.07 -38.19
C PRO A 18 13.08 -1.33 -38.01
N LEU A 19 13.69 -2.17 -37.18
CA LEU A 19 13.01 -3.37 -36.70
C LEU A 19 11.73 -2.92 -35.97
N SER A 20 10.60 -3.48 -36.40
CA SER A 20 9.27 -3.19 -35.88
C SER A 20 9.12 -3.59 -34.40
N ALA A 21 9.56 -2.70 -33.51
CA ALA A 21 9.02 -2.59 -32.18
C ALA A 21 7.96 -1.48 -32.24
N SER A 22 6.69 -1.83 -31.98
CA SER A 22 5.67 -0.83 -31.62
C SER A 22 6.28 0.09 -30.57
N ALA A 23 6.33 1.39 -30.84
CA ALA A 23 7.04 2.36 -30.01
C ALA A 23 6.23 2.68 -28.75
N ARG A 24 6.02 1.66 -27.91
CA ARG A 24 5.25 1.70 -26.67
C ARG A 24 5.83 2.78 -25.77
N THR A 25 5.10 3.88 -25.70
CA THR A 25 5.30 4.90 -24.68
C THR A 25 4.57 4.50 -23.42
N GLY A 26 5.02 5.03 -22.30
CA GLY A 26 4.28 4.95 -21.06
C GLY A 26 4.63 6.10 -20.14
N VAL A 27 3.88 6.18 -19.05
CA VAL A 27 4.10 7.17 -17.99
C VAL A 27 4.40 6.48 -16.67
N VAL A 28 5.24 7.14 -15.88
CA VAL A 28 5.58 6.69 -14.53
C VAL A 28 4.36 6.72 -13.62
N ARG A 29 4.00 5.56 -13.05
CA ARG A 29 2.99 5.41 -11.99
C ARG A 29 3.62 5.53 -10.60
N GLY A 30 2.77 5.63 -9.58
CA GLY A 30 3.18 5.91 -8.20
C GLY A 30 3.69 7.34 -8.02
N SER A 31 4.30 7.63 -6.86
CA SER A 31 4.93 8.93 -6.60
C SER A 31 6.28 9.08 -7.31
N TYR A 32 7.04 7.99 -7.44
CA TYR A 32 8.26 7.89 -8.23
C TYR A 32 8.57 6.42 -8.54
N VAL A 33 9.46 6.21 -9.51
CA VAL A 33 10.11 4.93 -9.76
C VAL A 33 11.62 5.06 -9.65
N ASN A 34 12.27 3.98 -9.20
CA ASN A 34 13.72 3.87 -9.21
C ASN A 34 14.15 3.31 -10.57
N LEU A 35 14.92 4.08 -11.32
CA LEU A 35 15.52 3.67 -12.57
C LEU A 35 16.80 2.87 -12.26
N ARG A 36 16.97 1.72 -12.91
CA ARG A 36 17.99 0.73 -12.57
C ARG A 36 19.01 0.49 -13.68
N SER A 37 20.22 0.10 -13.30
CA SER A 37 21.30 -0.26 -14.23
C SER A 37 21.00 -1.52 -15.05
N ASP A 38 20.26 -2.48 -14.50
CA ASP A 38 19.92 -3.75 -15.15
C ASP A 38 18.56 -4.31 -14.70
N SER A 39 18.08 -5.38 -15.34
CA SER A 39 16.76 -6.01 -15.14
C SER A 39 16.64 -6.83 -13.84
N ARG A 40 17.21 -6.36 -12.72
CA ARG A 40 17.19 -7.04 -11.42
C ARG A 40 16.82 -6.11 -10.28
N PHE A 41 16.00 -6.59 -9.34
CA PHE A 41 15.59 -5.81 -8.15
C PHE A 41 16.74 -5.38 -7.23
N ASN A 42 17.88 -6.06 -7.28
CA ASN A 42 19.07 -5.74 -6.48
C ASN A 42 20.12 -4.91 -7.25
N SER A 43 19.86 -4.49 -8.49
CA SER A 43 20.80 -3.64 -9.22
C SER A 43 20.94 -2.26 -8.56
N PRO A 44 22.07 -1.57 -8.77
CA PRO A 44 22.19 -0.14 -8.51
C PRO A 44 21.02 0.68 -9.08
N ILE A 45 20.55 1.65 -8.29
CA ILE A 45 19.61 2.67 -8.72
C ILE A 45 20.44 3.79 -9.34
N ILE A 46 20.23 4.06 -10.62
CA ILE A 46 20.98 5.06 -11.41
C ILE A 46 20.22 6.38 -11.54
N GLY A 47 18.93 6.39 -11.20
CA GLY A 47 18.11 7.60 -11.19
C GLY A 47 16.75 7.37 -10.53
N ARG A 48 16.00 8.46 -10.35
CA ARG A 48 14.58 8.41 -9.95
C ARG A 48 13.77 9.25 -10.91
N LYS A 49 12.59 8.76 -11.24
CA LYS A 49 11.66 9.40 -12.18
C LYS A 49 10.31 9.57 -11.51
N MET A 50 9.68 10.71 -11.74
CA MET A 50 8.53 11.20 -10.98
C MET A 50 7.22 10.87 -11.67
N ARG A 51 6.10 10.91 -10.93
CA ARG A 51 4.78 10.66 -11.48
C ARG A 51 4.51 11.53 -12.71
N GLY A 52 4.15 10.89 -13.82
CA GLY A 52 3.85 11.56 -15.09
C GLY A 52 5.07 11.84 -15.98
N ASP A 53 6.30 11.50 -15.54
CA ASP A 53 7.45 11.45 -16.46
C ASP A 53 7.15 10.41 -17.56
N SER A 54 7.23 10.85 -18.81
CA SER A 54 7.04 10.00 -19.98
C SER A 54 8.33 9.27 -20.35
N TYR A 55 8.16 8.05 -20.83
CA TYR A 55 9.27 7.23 -21.33
C TYR A 55 8.84 6.43 -22.57
N ARG A 56 9.84 5.97 -23.33
CA ARG A 56 9.68 5.04 -24.46
C ARG A 56 10.35 3.72 -24.11
N VAL A 57 9.66 2.60 -24.32
CA VAL A 57 10.25 1.26 -24.21
C VAL A 57 11.17 1.01 -25.41
N ILE A 58 12.40 0.59 -25.14
CA ILE A 58 13.38 0.14 -26.15
C ILE A 58 13.37 -1.39 -26.25
N PHE A 59 13.23 -2.06 -25.11
CA PHE A 59 13.39 -3.50 -24.96
C PHE A 59 12.63 -3.99 -23.73
N GLU A 60 12.10 -5.19 -23.77
CA GLU A 60 11.30 -5.81 -22.71
C GLU A 60 11.86 -7.22 -22.41
N ASP A 61 12.16 -7.50 -21.14
CA ASP A 61 12.56 -8.81 -20.63
C ASP A 61 11.64 -9.19 -19.45
N LYS A 62 10.72 -10.13 -19.69
CA LYS A 62 9.70 -10.61 -18.75
C LYS A 62 8.77 -9.49 -18.25
N LYS A 63 9.11 -8.87 -17.12
CA LYS A 63 8.40 -7.74 -16.49
C LYS A 63 9.31 -6.52 -16.32
N TRP A 64 10.48 -6.52 -16.94
CA TRP A 64 11.43 -5.41 -16.94
C TRP A 64 11.42 -4.71 -18.29
N LEU A 65 11.25 -3.39 -18.25
CA LEU A 65 11.26 -2.51 -19.41
C LEU A 65 12.59 -1.75 -19.40
N LYS A 66 13.42 -1.90 -20.43
CA LYS A 66 14.49 -0.94 -20.71
C LYS A 66 13.87 0.25 -21.42
N VAL A 67 14.06 1.45 -20.87
CA VAL A 67 13.36 2.67 -21.30
C VAL A 67 14.32 3.83 -21.50
N VAL A 68 13.94 4.78 -22.36
CA VAL A 68 14.51 6.14 -22.43
C VAL A 68 13.45 7.14 -22.00
N PHE A 69 13.81 8.09 -21.13
CA PHE A 69 12.99 9.23 -20.76
C PHE A 69 13.24 10.44 -21.69
N ASP A 70 12.34 11.43 -21.70
CA ASP A 70 12.46 12.61 -22.56
C ASP A 70 13.76 13.42 -22.33
N ASP A 71 14.33 13.36 -21.11
CA ASP A 71 15.64 13.95 -20.77
C ASP A 71 16.85 13.09 -21.19
N LYS A 72 16.62 12.05 -22.01
CA LYS A 72 17.58 11.06 -22.49
C LYS A 72 18.16 10.13 -21.41
N THR A 73 17.64 10.14 -20.18
CA THR A 73 18.06 9.16 -19.17
C THR A 73 17.57 7.76 -19.56
N GLU A 74 18.50 6.82 -19.71
CA GLU A 74 18.19 5.41 -19.95
C GLU A 74 18.24 4.57 -18.67
N GLY A 75 17.47 3.49 -18.63
CA GLY A 75 17.63 2.44 -17.63
C GLY A 75 16.47 1.46 -17.60
N TRP A 76 16.40 0.68 -16.52
CA TRP A 76 15.41 -0.37 -16.35
C TRP A 76 14.34 -0.01 -15.33
N LEU A 77 13.08 -0.24 -15.71
CA LEU A 77 11.89 -0.14 -14.86
C LEU A 77 11.21 -1.50 -14.74
N TYR A 78 10.46 -1.70 -13.65
CA TYR A 78 9.60 -2.87 -13.50
C TYR A 78 8.16 -2.51 -13.89
N GLN A 79 7.53 -3.34 -14.71
CA GLN A 79 6.30 -3.05 -15.45
C GLN A 79 5.09 -2.68 -14.55
N THR A 80 4.99 -3.23 -13.34
CA THR A 80 3.90 -2.86 -12.42
C THR A 80 3.99 -1.40 -11.94
N SER A 81 5.16 -0.78 -12.06
CA SER A 81 5.39 0.62 -11.70
C SER A 81 5.07 1.60 -12.84
N THR A 82 4.38 1.15 -13.89
CA THR A 82 4.21 1.92 -15.13
C THR A 82 2.82 1.78 -15.74
N GLU A 83 2.44 2.75 -16.57
CA GLU A 83 1.26 2.71 -17.43
C GLU A 83 1.70 2.79 -18.88
N LEU A 84 1.68 1.65 -19.57
CA LEU A 84 1.93 1.59 -21.01
C LEU A 84 0.68 2.08 -21.75
N ALA A 85 0.87 2.90 -22.78
CA ALA A 85 -0.19 3.17 -23.74
C ALA A 85 -0.62 1.83 -24.39
N PRO A 86 -1.93 1.60 -24.61
CA PRO A 86 -2.36 0.43 -25.38
C PRO A 86 -1.72 0.45 -26.77
N ASP A 87 -1.40 -0.73 -27.31
CA ASP A 87 -0.90 -0.88 -28.69
C ASP A 87 -2.01 -0.53 -29.70
N THR A 88 -2.25 0.76 -29.86
CA THR A 88 -3.09 1.32 -30.92
C THR A 88 -2.15 1.67 -32.08
N PRO A 89 -2.28 1.03 -33.26
CA PRO A 89 -1.57 1.48 -34.45
C PRO A 89 -1.87 2.97 -34.69
N PRO A 90 -0.91 3.77 -35.21
CA PRO A 90 -1.16 5.18 -35.49
C PRO A 90 -2.35 5.30 -36.44
N GLU A 91 -3.38 6.01 -35.99
CA GLU A 91 -4.60 6.22 -36.76
C GLU A 91 -4.24 6.91 -38.08
N PRO A 92 -4.67 6.40 -39.25
CA PRO A 92 -4.41 7.08 -40.51
C PRO A 92 -5.06 8.46 -40.46
N ALA A 93 -4.33 9.49 -40.91
CA ALA A 93 -4.74 10.88 -40.79
C ALA A 93 -6.18 11.09 -41.28
N PRO A 94 -7.00 11.90 -40.57
CA PRO A 94 -8.44 11.93 -40.78
C PRO A 94 -8.78 12.42 -42.19
N VAL A 95 -9.34 11.52 -43.00
CA VAL A 95 -9.91 11.86 -44.30
C VAL A 95 -11.21 12.60 -44.05
N VAL A 96 -11.31 13.82 -44.56
CA VAL A 96 -12.43 14.73 -44.28
C VAL A 96 -13.69 14.25 -45.02
N ALA A 97 -14.69 13.73 -44.29
CA ALA A 97 -16.00 13.40 -44.84
C ALA A 97 -17.15 13.60 -43.83
N SER A 98 -17.95 14.63 -44.09
CA SER A 98 -19.39 14.83 -43.80
C SER A 98 -20.08 14.14 -42.59
N ALA A 99 -20.79 14.96 -41.82
CA ALA A 99 -21.68 14.56 -40.74
C ALA A 99 -22.91 13.72 -41.18
N SER A 100 -23.25 12.68 -40.39
CA SER A 100 -24.64 12.26 -40.07
C SER A 100 -24.72 10.99 -39.20
N ALA A 101 -24.55 11.08 -37.88
CA ALA A 101 -24.90 9.99 -36.93
C ALA A 101 -24.99 10.44 -35.46
N GLU A 102 -25.62 11.58 -35.15
CA GLU A 102 -25.74 12.10 -33.77
C GLU A 102 -27.16 12.01 -33.19
N THR A 103 -27.87 10.93 -33.50
CA THR A 103 -29.19 10.61 -32.93
C THR A 103 -29.30 9.11 -32.68
N ASP A 104 -28.92 8.66 -31.48
CA ASP A 104 -29.44 7.40 -30.87
C ASP A 104 -29.00 7.20 -29.40
N LYS A 105 -27.83 7.70 -28.99
CA LYS A 105 -27.35 7.57 -27.58
C LYS A 105 -28.12 8.38 -26.52
N LYS A 106 -29.19 9.09 -26.89
CA LYS A 106 -29.98 9.95 -25.97
C LYS A 106 -31.26 9.31 -25.44
N ALA A 107 -31.69 8.16 -25.98
CA ALA A 107 -32.89 7.45 -25.56
C ALA A 107 -32.66 6.49 -24.37
N GLU A 108 -31.48 5.89 -24.27
CA GLU A 108 -31.17 4.86 -23.26
C GLU A 108 -30.87 5.45 -21.86
N ALA A 109 -30.28 6.65 -21.81
CA ALA A 109 -29.99 7.36 -20.57
C ALA A 109 -31.25 7.81 -19.79
N ALA A 110 -32.39 7.95 -20.47
CA ALA A 110 -33.64 8.42 -19.86
C ALA A 110 -34.32 7.35 -18.99
N LYS A 111 -34.28 6.07 -19.39
CA LYS A 111 -34.93 4.97 -18.64
C LYS A 111 -34.17 4.56 -17.37
N ALA A 112 -32.85 4.78 -17.32
CA ALA A 112 -32.04 4.49 -16.13
C ALA A 112 -32.28 5.48 -14.96
N ALA A 113 -32.70 6.71 -15.25
CA ALA A 113 -32.89 7.76 -14.24
C ALA A 113 -34.18 7.60 -13.41
N GLU A 114 -35.20 6.94 -13.96
CA GLU A 114 -36.51 6.78 -13.31
C GLU A 114 -36.53 5.63 -12.29
N ALA A 115 -35.90 4.50 -12.62
CA ALA A 115 -35.73 3.36 -11.70
C ALA A 115 -34.97 3.75 -10.40
N ALA A 116 -34.02 4.68 -10.48
CA ALA A 116 -33.26 5.16 -9.34
C ALA A 116 -34.07 6.02 -8.35
N LYS A 117 -35.20 6.61 -8.77
CA LYS A 117 -36.10 7.36 -7.88
C LYS A 117 -37.04 6.47 -7.06
N ALA A 118 -37.47 5.32 -7.61
CA ALA A 118 -38.34 4.39 -6.91
C ALA A 118 -37.63 3.72 -5.70
N ALA A 119 -36.36 3.34 -5.84
CA ALA A 119 -35.61 2.65 -4.79
C ALA A 119 -35.42 3.49 -3.51
N LYS A 120 -35.26 4.82 -3.63
CA LYS A 120 -35.08 5.73 -2.46
C LYS A 120 -36.37 6.04 -1.69
N ALA A 121 -37.54 5.69 -2.23
CA ALA A 121 -38.81 5.84 -1.50
C ALA A 121 -39.04 4.71 -0.48
N ALA A 122 -38.60 3.48 -0.79
CA ALA A 122 -38.80 2.32 0.06
C ALA A 122 -37.97 2.33 1.36
N GLU A 123 -36.72 2.83 1.30
CA GLU A 123 -35.80 2.82 2.45
C GLU A 123 -36.24 3.79 3.57
N LYS A 124 -37.02 4.82 3.26
CA LYS A 124 -37.52 5.81 4.24
C LYS A 124 -38.76 5.34 5.01
N ALA A 125 -39.42 4.26 4.58
CA ALA A 125 -40.59 3.70 5.25
C ALA A 125 -40.25 2.73 6.40
N ALA A 126 -39.04 2.17 6.43
CA ALA A 126 -38.64 1.14 7.40
C ALA A 126 -38.12 1.66 8.75
N LYS A 127 -38.24 2.97 9.04
CA LYS A 127 -37.65 3.63 10.22
C LYS A 127 -38.60 4.47 11.08
N ALA A 128 -39.91 4.28 10.93
CA ALA A 128 -40.94 4.88 11.78
C ALA A 128 -41.90 3.79 12.27
N GLY A 129 -41.71 3.30 13.49
CA GLY A 129 -42.46 2.11 13.95
C GLY A 129 -42.21 1.63 15.38
N LYS A 130 -42.12 2.54 16.37
CA LYS A 130 -42.52 2.27 17.77
C LYS A 130 -42.50 3.52 18.65
N THR A 131 -43.67 4.09 18.87
CA THR A 131 -44.05 4.84 20.07
C THR A 131 -45.56 4.74 20.18
N ASP A 132 -46.05 4.24 21.31
CA ASP A 132 -47.48 4.27 21.64
C ASP A 132 -47.67 4.83 23.05
N LYS A 133 -48.87 5.33 23.33
CA LYS A 133 -49.15 6.35 24.33
C LYS A 133 -49.36 5.82 25.76
N SER A 134 -49.08 6.70 26.73
CA SER A 134 -50.04 7.00 27.81
C SER A 134 -49.83 8.43 28.32
N GLU A 135 -50.88 9.08 28.85
CA GLU A 135 -50.94 10.52 29.14
C GLU A 135 -51.72 10.80 30.44
N LYS A 136 -51.24 11.76 31.27
CA LYS A 136 -51.93 12.42 32.43
C LYS A 136 -52.33 11.52 33.62
N THR A 137 -52.53 11.98 34.87
CA THR A 137 -52.64 13.30 35.56
C THR A 137 -52.20 13.11 37.05
N GLU A 138 -52.03 14.05 38.00
CA GLU A 138 -52.17 15.52 38.14
C GLU A 138 -51.27 16.02 39.32
N LYS A 139 -51.21 17.34 39.56
CA LYS A 139 -50.96 18.07 40.85
C LYS A 139 -49.61 18.04 41.59
N THR A 140 -49.16 19.27 41.85
CA THR A 140 -48.19 19.80 42.84
C THR A 140 -48.89 20.21 44.17
N PRO A 141 -48.19 20.79 45.17
CA PRO A 141 -46.76 20.74 45.57
C PRO A 141 -46.56 20.35 47.06
N ASP A 142 -45.31 20.11 47.52
CA ASP A 142 -44.74 20.91 48.63
C ASP A 142 -43.22 20.74 48.85
N LYS A 143 -42.63 21.64 49.65
CA LYS A 143 -41.21 21.69 50.04
C LYS A 143 -40.84 20.64 51.10
N ALA A 144 -39.63 20.06 51.03
CA ALA A 144 -38.65 20.10 52.14
C ALA A 144 -37.30 19.47 51.77
N SER A 145 -36.24 19.91 52.45
CA SER A 145 -34.86 19.44 52.35
C SER A 145 -34.63 18.16 53.17
N ALA A 146 -34.08 17.11 52.53
CA ALA A 146 -33.12 16.16 53.14
C ALA A 146 -32.38 15.41 52.02
N GLY A 147 -31.07 15.17 52.17
CA GLY A 147 -30.25 14.53 51.12
C GLY A 147 -30.06 13.02 51.29
N LYS A 148 -29.38 12.41 50.29
CA LYS A 148 -28.54 11.18 50.31
C LYS A 148 -28.83 10.22 49.13
N LYS A 149 -27.79 10.07 48.27
CA LYS A 149 -27.47 8.94 47.36
C LYS A 149 -28.52 8.43 46.33
N THR A 150 -28.05 8.34 45.08
CA THR A 150 -28.48 7.42 44.00
C THR A 150 -27.20 6.71 43.53
N GLU A 151 -27.07 5.38 43.56
CA GLU A 151 -27.61 4.44 42.55
C GLU A 151 -27.28 4.92 41.12
N ASP A 152 -26.18 4.54 40.45
CA ASP A 152 -25.56 3.22 40.13
C ASP A 152 -26.00 2.61 38.78
N GLU A 153 -24.97 2.13 38.06
CA GLU A 153 -24.96 0.90 37.25
C GLU A 153 -26.13 0.61 36.29
N LYS A 154 -26.15 1.29 35.12
CA LYS A 154 -26.70 0.67 33.88
C LYS A 154 -26.21 1.24 32.54
N ALA A 155 -24.89 1.39 32.38
CA ALA A 155 -24.28 1.76 31.09
C ALA A 155 -22.99 0.99 30.71
N ALA A 156 -22.42 0.18 31.61
CA ALA A 156 -21.14 -0.49 31.38
C ALA A 156 -21.25 -1.86 30.66
N ASP A 157 -22.24 -2.69 31.02
CA ASP A 157 -22.25 -4.11 30.66
C ASP A 157 -22.43 -4.41 29.17
N LYS A 158 -23.10 -3.54 28.42
CA LYS A 158 -23.34 -3.79 26.99
C LYS A 158 -22.07 -3.68 26.14
N LYS A 159 -21.03 -2.99 26.62
CA LYS A 159 -19.76 -2.83 25.88
C LYS A 159 -18.73 -3.93 26.18
N ALA A 160 -18.90 -4.66 27.29
CA ALA A 160 -18.04 -5.79 27.66
C ALA A 160 -18.45 -7.09 26.95
N ALA A 161 -19.75 -7.29 26.70
CA ALA A 161 -20.27 -8.49 26.04
C ALA A 161 -19.78 -8.62 24.57
N ASP A 162 -19.84 -7.54 23.80
CA ASP A 162 -19.44 -7.54 22.38
C ASP A 162 -17.92 -7.76 22.20
N ALA A 163 -17.10 -7.31 23.16
CA ALA A 163 -15.65 -7.57 23.16
C ALA A 163 -15.34 -9.06 23.38
N LYS A 164 -15.98 -9.69 24.38
CA LYS A 164 -15.82 -11.14 24.66
C LYS A 164 -16.29 -12.03 23.50
N ALA A 165 -17.35 -11.63 22.79
CA ALA A 165 -17.84 -12.35 21.61
C ALA A 165 -16.88 -12.28 20.41
N ALA A 166 -16.13 -11.18 20.27
CA ALA A 166 -15.07 -11.05 19.27
C ALA A 166 -13.84 -11.90 19.62
N GLU A 167 -13.44 -11.93 20.90
CA GLU A 167 -12.33 -12.75 21.42
C GLU A 167 -12.58 -14.26 21.22
N ALA A 168 -13.79 -14.74 21.54
CA ALA A 168 -14.16 -16.14 21.35
C ALA A 168 -14.09 -16.59 19.87
N LYS A 169 -14.55 -15.74 18.94
CA LYS A 169 -14.45 -16.01 17.49
C LYS A 169 -13.01 -15.96 16.97
N ALA A 170 -12.16 -15.12 17.55
CA ALA A 170 -10.73 -15.11 17.24
C ALA A 170 -10.02 -16.40 17.72
N ALA A 171 -10.39 -16.93 18.89
CA ALA A 171 -9.87 -18.19 19.41
C ALA A 171 -10.30 -19.42 18.57
N GLU A 172 -11.55 -19.48 18.11
CA GLU A 172 -12.02 -20.54 17.20
C GLU A 172 -11.30 -20.49 15.83
N ALA A 173 -11.09 -19.29 15.30
CA ALA A 173 -10.31 -19.08 14.08
C ALA A 173 -8.84 -19.52 14.24
N ALA A 174 -8.23 -19.26 15.41
CA ALA A 174 -6.87 -19.70 15.73
C ALA A 174 -6.77 -21.24 15.72
N GLN A 175 -7.71 -21.95 16.35
CA GLN A 175 -7.76 -23.43 16.31
C GLN A 175 -7.93 -23.99 14.89
N LYS A 176 -8.72 -23.33 14.03
CA LYS A 176 -8.82 -23.71 12.60
C LYS A 176 -7.51 -23.51 11.85
N THR A 177 -6.75 -22.44 12.12
CA THR A 177 -5.45 -22.21 11.45
C THR A 177 -4.35 -23.18 11.86
N ALA A 178 -4.41 -23.77 13.06
CA ALA A 178 -3.46 -24.79 13.50
C ALA A 178 -3.48 -26.07 12.62
N LYS A 179 -4.58 -26.32 11.88
CA LYS A 179 -4.72 -27.48 10.98
C LYS A 179 -4.21 -27.26 9.55
N LEU A 180 -3.74 -26.05 9.18
CA LEU A 180 -3.23 -25.77 7.83
C LEU A 180 -1.70 -25.86 7.68
N ALA A 181 -0.96 -26.01 8.78
CA ALA A 181 0.49 -26.22 8.72
C ALA A 181 0.80 -27.67 8.29
N LYS A 182 1.02 -27.91 6.98
CA LYS A 182 1.60 -29.18 6.52
C LYS A 182 3.01 -29.34 7.11
N PRO A 183 3.38 -30.52 7.63
CA PRO A 183 4.72 -30.74 8.16
C PRO A 183 5.77 -30.64 7.04
N ILE A 184 6.76 -29.78 7.22
CA ILE A 184 7.96 -29.76 6.37
C ILE A 184 8.88 -30.88 6.90
N PRO A 185 9.34 -31.83 6.07
CA PRO A 185 10.18 -32.92 6.53
C PRO A 185 11.52 -32.39 7.09
N ALA A 186 11.84 -32.78 8.31
CA ALA A 186 13.03 -32.31 9.01
C ALA A 186 14.26 -33.14 8.63
N SER A 187 15.17 -32.57 7.83
CA SER A 187 16.58 -32.95 7.90
C SER A 187 17.18 -32.30 9.15
N VAL A 188 17.61 -33.13 10.10
CA VAL A 188 18.19 -32.67 11.36
C VAL A 188 19.66 -32.31 11.12
N VAL A 189 19.90 -31.08 10.68
CA VAL A 189 21.19 -30.42 10.87
C VAL A 189 21.19 -29.85 12.28
N GLU A 190 22.19 -30.20 13.10
CA GLU A 190 22.34 -29.60 14.43
C GLU A 190 22.62 -28.10 14.29
N VAL A 191 21.59 -27.29 14.61
CA VAL A 191 21.70 -25.84 14.62
C VAL A 191 22.41 -25.44 15.91
N SER A 192 23.70 -25.14 15.83
CA SER A 192 24.45 -24.52 16.94
C SER A 192 24.02 -23.07 17.17
N GLY A 193 24.20 -22.59 18.41
CA GLY A 193 23.81 -21.24 18.85
C GLY A 193 22.40 -21.12 19.44
N SER A 194 22.17 -20.09 20.24
CA SER A 194 20.88 -19.74 20.82
C SER A 194 19.95 -19.06 19.79
N ALA A 195 18.65 -18.95 20.10
CA ALA A 195 17.72 -18.21 19.24
C ALA A 195 18.13 -16.74 19.08
N GLU A 196 18.63 -16.14 20.16
CA GLU A 196 19.08 -14.74 20.20
C GLU A 196 20.39 -14.53 19.42
N GLU A 197 21.36 -15.44 19.54
CA GLU A 197 22.62 -15.37 18.79
C GLU A 197 22.37 -15.43 17.28
N LEU A 198 21.53 -16.36 16.83
CA LEU A 198 21.13 -16.53 15.43
C LEU A 198 20.36 -15.30 14.92
N TYR A 199 19.49 -14.72 15.74
CA TYR A 199 18.76 -13.49 15.41
C TYR A 199 19.71 -12.27 15.30
N ASN A 200 20.63 -12.10 16.25
CA ASN A 200 21.63 -11.04 16.24
C ASN A 200 22.65 -11.20 15.10
N GLU A 201 22.96 -12.42 14.66
CA GLU A 201 23.69 -12.66 13.41
C GLU A 201 22.85 -12.27 12.19
N ALA A 202 21.57 -12.63 12.16
CA ALA A 202 20.66 -12.31 11.06
C ALA A 202 20.47 -10.79 10.86
N ILE A 203 20.40 -10.00 11.96
CA ILE A 203 20.40 -8.53 11.91
C ILE A 203 21.68 -8.01 11.22
N ARG A 204 22.86 -8.45 11.68
CA ARG A 204 24.15 -8.05 11.11
C ARG A 204 24.29 -8.42 9.63
N LEU A 205 23.72 -9.55 9.21
CA LEU A 205 23.66 -9.97 7.80
C LEU A 205 22.68 -9.11 6.99
N TYR A 206 21.54 -8.72 7.58
CA TYR A 206 20.55 -7.85 6.94
C TYR A 206 21.11 -6.44 6.70
N GLU A 207 21.83 -5.87 7.67
CA GLU A 207 22.55 -4.58 7.54
C GLU A 207 23.59 -4.61 6.42
N LYS A 208 24.33 -5.71 6.31
CA LYS A 208 25.25 -6.00 5.18
C LYS A 208 24.54 -6.30 3.86
N LYS A 209 23.21 -6.23 3.81
CA LYS A 209 22.35 -6.53 2.65
C LYS A 209 22.42 -7.98 2.16
N GLN A 210 22.91 -8.89 3.00
CA GLN A 210 23.05 -10.33 2.72
C GLN A 210 21.73 -11.07 3.02
N TYR A 211 20.62 -10.62 2.41
CA TYR A 211 19.26 -10.98 2.81
C TYR A 211 18.94 -12.48 2.75
N VAL A 212 19.61 -13.26 1.89
CA VAL A 212 19.44 -14.73 1.84
C VAL A 212 20.02 -15.38 3.10
N GLN A 213 21.21 -14.95 3.53
CA GLN A 213 21.87 -15.47 4.73
C GLN A 213 21.15 -14.99 6.00
N ALA A 214 20.69 -13.73 6.01
CA ALA A 214 19.84 -13.20 7.07
C ALA A 214 18.51 -13.96 7.19
N LEU A 215 17.87 -14.31 6.06
CA LEU A 215 16.66 -15.14 6.08
C LEU A 215 16.94 -16.53 6.65
N ASP A 216 18.02 -17.20 6.22
CA ASP A 216 18.39 -18.52 6.73
C ASP A 216 18.63 -18.50 8.25
N LYS A 217 19.41 -17.53 8.75
CA LYS A 217 19.67 -17.39 10.20
C LYS A 217 18.40 -17.07 10.99
N ASN A 218 17.51 -16.22 10.48
CA ASN A 218 16.20 -16.02 11.09
C ASN A 218 15.33 -17.30 11.08
N MET A 219 15.38 -18.10 10.01
CA MET A 219 14.67 -19.38 9.91
C MET A 219 15.25 -20.46 10.84
N GLN A 220 16.53 -20.36 11.20
CA GLN A 220 17.14 -21.17 12.27
C GLN A 220 16.70 -20.66 13.65
N ALA A 221 16.69 -19.34 13.87
CA ALA A 221 16.28 -18.71 15.13
C ALA A 221 14.81 -18.99 15.49
N ILE A 222 13.89 -18.88 14.52
CA ILE A 222 12.45 -19.08 14.76
C ILE A 222 12.11 -20.53 15.14
N LYS A 223 12.89 -21.53 14.68
CA LYS A 223 12.72 -22.93 15.11
C LYS A 223 12.98 -23.11 16.61
N LYS A 224 13.85 -22.28 17.20
CA LYS A 224 14.18 -22.29 18.63
C LYS A 224 13.26 -21.40 19.47
N ALA A 225 12.70 -20.34 18.88
CA ALA A 225 11.79 -19.40 19.55
C ALA A 225 10.52 -19.11 18.71
N PRO A 226 9.62 -20.10 18.51
CA PRO A 226 8.55 -20.04 17.51
C PRO A 226 7.46 -18.98 17.74
N GLN A 227 7.40 -18.38 18.93
CA GLN A 227 6.48 -17.28 19.27
C GLN A 227 7.19 -15.92 19.38
N ASN A 228 8.36 -15.74 18.74
CA ASN A 228 9.04 -14.45 18.72
C ASN A 228 8.57 -13.58 17.54
N ALA A 229 7.84 -12.50 17.84
CA ALA A 229 7.32 -11.55 16.86
C ALA A 229 8.43 -10.80 16.11
N GLU A 230 9.57 -10.51 16.73
CA GLU A 230 10.65 -9.77 16.10
C GLU A 230 11.39 -10.60 15.06
N ILE A 231 11.65 -11.89 15.36
CA ILE A 231 12.23 -12.83 14.39
C ILE A 231 11.30 -12.96 13.19
N LEU A 232 9.98 -13.17 13.39
CA LEU A 232 9.00 -13.21 12.30
C LEU A 232 8.95 -11.90 11.49
N ASN A 233 9.06 -10.75 12.16
CA ASN A 233 9.14 -9.45 11.49
C ASN A 233 10.39 -9.34 10.60
N ASN A 234 11.53 -9.86 11.07
CA ASN A 234 12.77 -9.86 10.30
C ASN A 234 12.81 -10.91 9.17
N ILE A 235 12.12 -12.05 9.34
CA ILE A 235 11.83 -12.98 8.22
C ILE A 235 11.08 -12.24 7.12
N GLY A 236 10.00 -11.53 7.48
CA GLY A 236 9.23 -10.71 6.54
C GLY A 236 10.07 -9.61 5.88
N ASN A 237 10.91 -8.91 6.65
CA ASN A 237 11.86 -7.92 6.12
C ASN A 237 12.80 -8.54 5.07
N CYS A 238 13.39 -9.70 5.36
CA CYS A 238 14.29 -10.39 4.43
C CYS A 238 13.56 -10.84 3.16
N GLN A 239 12.38 -11.45 3.30
CA GLN A 239 11.53 -11.86 2.16
C GLN A 239 11.17 -10.67 1.28
N PHE A 240 10.73 -9.56 1.88
CA PHE A 240 10.40 -8.33 1.17
C PHE A 240 11.60 -7.77 0.39
N LYS A 241 12.80 -7.73 1.00
CA LYS A 241 14.04 -7.31 0.30
C LYS A 241 14.46 -8.28 -0.82
N LEU A 242 14.01 -9.53 -0.79
CA LEU A 242 14.20 -10.52 -1.85
C LEU A 242 13.08 -10.49 -2.91
N GLY A 243 12.11 -9.57 -2.82
CA GLY A 243 10.97 -9.47 -3.75
C GLY A 243 9.85 -10.49 -3.50
N LYS A 244 9.91 -11.21 -2.37
CA LYS A 244 8.94 -12.23 -1.93
C LYS A 244 7.82 -11.58 -1.11
N ILE A 245 6.98 -10.81 -1.80
CA ILE A 245 6.02 -9.89 -1.14
C ILE A 245 4.88 -10.66 -0.45
N ASP A 246 4.37 -11.73 -1.06
CA ASP A 246 3.31 -12.54 -0.47
C ASP A 246 3.79 -13.32 0.75
N GLU A 247 5.01 -13.89 0.70
CA GLU A 247 5.61 -14.54 1.87
C GLU A 247 5.90 -13.52 3.00
N ALA A 248 6.34 -12.31 2.66
CA ALA A 248 6.55 -11.24 3.63
C ALA A 248 5.25 -10.84 4.35
N LEU A 249 4.13 -10.74 3.60
CA LEU A 249 2.81 -10.52 4.19
C LEU A 249 2.42 -11.60 5.19
N GLU A 250 2.63 -12.88 4.89
CA GLU A 250 2.30 -13.97 5.82
C GLU A 250 3.20 -13.95 7.07
N SER A 251 4.50 -13.71 6.92
CA SER A 251 5.43 -13.56 8.06
C SER A 251 5.06 -12.37 8.95
N TRP A 252 4.74 -11.22 8.37
CA TRP A 252 4.31 -10.04 9.13
C TRP A 252 2.92 -10.20 9.76
N LYS A 253 1.97 -10.89 9.11
CA LYS A 253 0.69 -11.26 9.73
C LYS A 253 0.91 -12.20 10.92
N ALA A 254 1.83 -13.16 10.82
CA ALA A 254 2.19 -14.04 11.93
C ALA A 254 2.82 -13.25 13.08
N ALA A 255 3.75 -12.33 12.78
CA ALA A 255 4.33 -11.43 13.77
C ALA A 255 3.26 -10.55 14.46
N LEU A 256 2.31 -9.99 13.70
CA LEU A 256 1.23 -9.14 14.23
C LEU A 256 0.24 -9.94 15.10
N LYS A 257 0.00 -11.24 14.84
CA LYS A 257 -0.81 -12.08 15.74
C LYS A 257 -0.20 -12.21 17.14
N ILE A 258 1.13 -12.15 17.25
CA ILE A 258 1.85 -12.22 18.53
C ILE A 258 1.98 -10.82 19.15
N SER A 259 2.27 -9.80 18.35
CA SER A 259 2.37 -8.39 18.79
C SER A 259 1.34 -7.50 18.08
N PRO A 260 0.06 -7.54 18.49
CA PRO A 260 -1.05 -6.90 17.76
C PRO A 260 -1.05 -5.37 17.79
N ARG A 261 -0.19 -4.76 18.63
CA ARG A 261 0.00 -3.31 18.74
C ARG A 261 1.41 -2.88 18.32
N SER A 262 2.10 -3.64 17.47
CA SER A 262 3.35 -3.16 16.87
C SER A 262 3.05 -2.20 15.72
N GLY A 263 3.51 -0.96 15.86
CA GLY A 263 3.49 0.04 14.81
C GLY A 263 4.48 -0.30 13.69
N LYS A 264 5.68 -0.81 14.03
CA LYS A 264 6.67 -1.30 13.05
C LYS A 264 6.12 -2.39 12.14
N ILE A 265 5.49 -3.44 12.69
CA ILE A 265 4.88 -4.52 11.89
C ILE A 265 3.70 -3.98 11.06
N SER A 266 2.89 -3.09 11.63
CA SER A 266 1.77 -2.44 10.91
C SER A 266 2.27 -1.62 9.71
N ASN A 267 3.35 -0.85 9.87
CA ASN A 267 3.98 -0.09 8.77
C ASN A 267 4.47 -1.02 7.66
N ASN A 268 5.16 -2.11 8.03
CA ASN A 268 5.65 -3.10 7.07
C ASN A 268 4.52 -3.75 6.25
N LEU A 269 3.41 -4.13 6.89
CA LEU A 269 2.21 -4.58 6.18
C LEU A 269 1.68 -3.50 5.23
N GLY A 270 1.61 -2.24 5.68
CA GLY A 270 1.22 -1.10 4.85
C GLY A 270 2.08 -0.95 3.58
N ILE A 271 3.40 -1.15 3.71
CA ILE A 271 4.35 -1.12 2.60
C ILE A 271 4.07 -2.23 1.59
N ALA A 272 3.85 -3.48 2.03
CA ALA A 272 3.49 -4.57 1.12
C ALA A 272 2.14 -4.35 0.44
N TYR A 273 1.11 -3.91 1.18
CA TYR A 273 -0.19 -3.59 0.58
C TYR A 273 -0.08 -2.47 -0.46
N TYR A 274 0.75 -1.45 -0.23
CA TYR A 274 1.02 -0.41 -1.22
C TYR A 274 1.72 -0.95 -2.47
N GLN A 275 2.70 -1.84 -2.33
CA GLN A 275 3.37 -2.48 -3.49
C GLN A 275 2.47 -3.42 -4.30
N LEU A 276 1.36 -3.90 -3.71
CA LEU A 276 0.32 -4.69 -4.38
C LEU A 276 -0.85 -3.82 -4.90
N ASP A 277 -0.67 -2.50 -5.00
CA ASP A 277 -1.70 -1.50 -5.37
C ASP A 277 -2.95 -1.48 -4.47
N LYS A 278 -2.92 -2.17 -3.33
CA LYS A 278 -3.99 -2.24 -2.31
C LYS A 278 -3.95 -1.01 -1.41
N ASN A 279 -4.12 0.15 -2.03
CA ASN A 279 -3.99 1.47 -1.42
C ASN A 279 -4.92 1.70 -0.21
N LYS A 280 -6.10 1.07 -0.17
CA LYS A 280 -7.02 1.14 0.99
C LYS A 280 -6.43 0.43 2.22
N ASP A 281 -5.98 -0.80 2.03
CA ASP A 281 -5.37 -1.61 3.08
C ASP A 281 -4.08 -0.95 3.59
N ALA A 282 -3.27 -0.41 2.67
CA ALA A 282 -2.07 0.35 3.02
C ALA A 282 -2.37 1.53 3.95
N VAL A 283 -3.38 2.35 3.62
CA VAL A 283 -3.83 3.47 4.47
C VAL A 283 -4.29 3.00 5.85
N GLU A 284 -5.02 1.89 5.94
CA GLU A 284 -5.46 1.34 7.23
C GLU A 284 -4.26 0.91 8.10
N PHE A 285 -3.30 0.20 7.51
CA PHE A 285 -2.13 -0.29 8.23
C PHE A 285 -1.15 0.81 8.63
N TYR A 286 -0.95 1.86 7.82
CA TYR A 286 -0.19 3.04 8.25
C TYR A 286 -0.90 3.82 9.36
N LYS A 287 -2.23 3.94 9.33
CA LYS A 287 -2.99 4.56 10.43
C LYS A 287 -2.89 3.76 11.72
N LYS A 288 -2.89 2.42 11.67
CA LYS A 288 -2.60 1.57 12.83
C LYS A 288 -1.18 1.79 13.34
N ALA A 289 -0.21 1.93 12.44
CA ALA A 289 1.17 2.21 12.83
C ALA A 289 1.30 3.52 13.61
N ILE A 290 0.70 4.60 13.11
CA ILE A 290 0.63 5.92 13.79
C ILE A 290 -0.12 5.83 15.13
N LEU A 291 -1.21 5.05 15.19
CA LEU A 291 -2.00 4.88 16.41
C LEU A 291 -1.23 4.16 17.53
N PHE A 292 -0.37 3.19 17.17
CA PHE A 292 0.35 2.36 18.14
C PHE A 292 1.73 2.90 18.50
N GLU A 293 2.43 3.53 17.56
CA GLU A 293 3.74 4.18 17.76
C GLU A 293 3.67 5.61 17.17
N PRO A 294 3.08 6.59 17.88
CA PRO A 294 2.90 7.97 17.37
C PRO A 294 4.21 8.69 17.06
N ASP A 295 5.30 8.30 17.73
CA ASP A 295 6.63 8.86 17.53
C ASP A 295 7.45 8.13 16.45
N PHE A 296 6.85 7.17 15.74
CA PHE A 296 7.50 6.49 14.62
C PHE A 296 7.30 7.32 13.32
N PRO A 297 8.36 7.81 12.65
CA PRO A 297 8.20 8.76 11.54
C PRO A 297 7.74 8.12 10.21
N ASP A 298 8.23 6.92 9.87
CA ASP A 298 8.03 6.30 8.56
C ASP A 298 6.55 6.18 8.13
N PRO A 299 5.60 5.77 9.01
CA PRO A 299 4.19 5.71 8.68
C PRO A 299 3.60 7.02 8.17
N TYR A 300 4.06 8.18 8.67
CA TYR A 300 3.58 9.48 8.21
C TYR A 300 4.02 9.76 6.77
N TYR A 301 5.31 9.55 6.46
CA TYR A 301 5.81 9.70 5.09
C TYR A 301 5.13 8.72 4.12
N ASN A 302 4.93 7.47 4.55
CA ASN A 302 4.32 6.43 3.74
C ASN A 302 2.83 6.72 3.49
N LEU A 303 2.08 7.09 4.53
CA LEU A 303 0.67 7.49 4.42
C LEU A 303 0.49 8.73 3.54
N ALA A 304 1.35 9.74 3.72
CA ALA A 304 1.38 10.93 2.86
C ALA A 304 1.59 10.56 1.38
N SER A 305 2.48 9.60 1.12
CA SER A 305 2.76 9.11 -0.24
C SER A 305 1.55 8.42 -0.88
N VAL A 306 0.79 7.61 -0.14
CA VAL A 306 -0.46 7.02 -0.65
C VAL A 306 -1.53 8.08 -0.88
N TYR A 307 -1.63 9.08 0.00
CA TYR A 307 -2.57 10.19 -0.20
C TYR A 307 -2.22 11.06 -1.41
N GLY A 308 -0.94 11.38 -1.63
CA GLY A 308 -0.48 12.09 -2.83
C GLY A 308 -0.72 11.29 -4.11
N PHE A 309 -0.55 9.96 -4.06
CA PHE A 309 -0.88 9.08 -5.18
C PHE A 309 -2.40 9.06 -5.48
N THR A 310 -3.23 8.96 -4.44
CA THR A 310 -4.70 8.88 -4.55
C THR A 310 -5.41 10.23 -4.68
N GLY A 311 -4.67 11.34 -4.87
CA GLY A 311 -5.22 12.68 -5.10
C GLY A 311 -5.68 13.43 -3.84
N LYS A 312 -5.43 12.87 -2.66
CA LYS A 312 -5.77 13.47 -1.35
C LYS A 312 -4.67 14.43 -0.90
N PHE A 313 -4.43 15.47 -1.70
CA PHE A 313 -3.27 16.35 -1.56
C PHE A 313 -3.21 17.10 -0.22
N ALA A 314 -4.35 17.49 0.36
CA ALA A 314 -4.39 18.12 1.68
C ALA A 314 -3.95 17.16 2.80
N ASP A 315 -4.48 15.92 2.81
CA ASP A 315 -4.07 14.88 3.76
C ASP A 315 -2.58 14.52 3.59
N ALA A 316 -2.09 14.52 2.35
CA ALA A 316 -0.68 14.28 2.04
C ALA A 316 0.24 15.35 2.64
N ILE A 317 -0.07 16.63 2.43
CA ILE A 317 0.69 17.76 2.98
C ILE A 317 0.75 17.69 4.51
N MET A 318 -0.39 17.45 5.17
CA MET A 318 -0.45 17.32 6.63
C MET A 318 0.49 16.21 7.14
N ASN A 319 0.49 15.04 6.51
CA ASN A 319 1.33 13.92 6.94
C ASN A 319 2.81 14.11 6.58
N TYR A 320 3.15 14.75 5.46
CA TYR A 320 4.54 15.12 5.16
C TYR A 320 5.08 16.20 6.12
N ARG A 321 4.26 17.20 6.48
CA ARG A 321 4.64 18.19 7.51
C ARG A 321 4.87 17.51 8.86
N LYS A 322 4.00 16.57 9.27
CA LYS A 322 4.21 15.79 10.50
C LYS A 322 5.47 14.93 10.45
N PHE A 323 5.82 14.34 9.31
CA PHE A 323 7.10 13.65 9.11
C PHE A 323 8.32 14.57 9.29
N LEU A 324 8.24 15.82 8.82
CA LEU A 324 9.33 16.80 8.94
C LEU A 324 9.60 17.24 10.39
N GLU A 325 8.62 17.17 11.29
CA GLU A 325 8.81 17.45 12.73
C GLU A 325 9.81 16.48 13.39
N PHE A 326 9.92 15.24 12.89
CA PHE A 326 10.84 14.23 13.41
C PHE A 326 12.31 14.41 12.99
N SER A 327 12.67 15.57 12.43
CA SER A 327 14.03 15.92 12.00
C SER A 327 14.68 14.84 11.08
N PRO A 328 14.03 14.46 9.96
CA PRO A 328 14.59 13.49 9.02
C PRO A 328 15.90 13.99 8.39
N ASP A 329 16.70 13.07 7.86
CA ASP A 329 17.96 13.40 7.17
C ASP A 329 17.73 14.35 5.98
N THR A 330 18.78 15.07 5.55
CA THR A 330 18.72 16.06 4.47
C THR A 330 18.07 15.56 3.18
N THR A 331 18.25 14.28 2.84
CA THR A 331 17.66 13.65 1.64
C THR A 331 16.18 13.46 1.81
N MET A 332 15.75 12.88 2.93
CA MET A 332 14.35 12.63 3.24
C MET A 332 13.57 13.92 3.53
N LYS A 333 14.21 14.92 4.15
CA LYS A 333 13.68 16.28 4.31
C LYS A 333 13.37 16.92 2.95
N LYS A 334 14.38 17.04 2.09
CA LYS A 334 14.23 17.62 0.74
C LYS A 334 13.16 16.88 -0.08
N LEU A 335 13.15 15.55 0.00
CA LEU A 335 12.15 14.74 -0.69
C LEU A 335 10.73 15.00 -0.17
N ALA A 336 10.52 15.17 1.14
CA ALA A 336 9.22 15.52 1.70
C ALA A 336 8.79 16.95 1.31
N GLU A 337 9.71 17.92 1.30
CA GLU A 337 9.46 19.30 0.85
C GLU A 337 9.05 19.36 -0.64
N GLU A 338 9.74 18.62 -1.52
CA GLU A 338 9.38 18.48 -2.93
C GLU A 338 7.97 17.87 -3.12
N ARG A 339 7.60 16.90 -2.27
CA ARG A 339 6.27 16.26 -2.28
C ARG A 339 5.17 17.19 -1.79
N ILE A 340 5.44 17.98 -0.75
CA ILE A 340 4.53 19.05 -0.29
C ILE A 340 4.30 20.04 -1.42
N ALA A 341 5.37 20.58 -2.02
CA ALA A 341 5.28 21.54 -3.11
C ALA A 341 4.53 20.98 -4.35
N TYR A 342 4.70 19.69 -4.65
CA TYR A 342 3.88 19.01 -5.67
C TYR A 342 2.40 19.01 -5.29
N CYS A 343 2.05 18.58 -4.07
CA CYS A 343 0.66 18.52 -3.60
C CYS A 343 0.00 19.91 -3.55
N GLU A 344 0.73 20.94 -3.10
CA GLU A 344 0.28 22.33 -3.05
C GLU A 344 0.01 22.92 -4.44
N ARG A 345 0.73 22.47 -5.49
CA ARG A 345 0.40 22.85 -6.87
C ARG A 345 -0.96 22.30 -7.31
N GLN A 346 -1.29 21.06 -6.94
CA GLN A 346 -2.54 20.37 -7.32
C GLN A 346 -3.79 20.85 -6.57
N LEU A 347 -3.64 21.50 -5.40
CA LEU A 347 -4.79 22.06 -4.68
C LEU A 347 -5.47 23.20 -5.46
N PRO A 348 -6.81 23.32 -5.44
CA PRO A 348 -7.50 24.46 -6.03
C PRO A 348 -7.14 25.77 -5.31
N LYS A 349 -7.16 26.91 -6.02
CA LYS A 349 -6.72 28.21 -5.48
C LYS A 349 -7.38 28.60 -4.13
N ALA A 350 -8.63 28.19 -3.90
CA ALA A 350 -9.33 28.43 -2.64
C ALA A 350 -8.74 27.65 -1.44
N ALA A 351 -8.24 26.42 -1.66
CA ALA A 351 -7.67 25.59 -0.59
C ALA A 351 -6.25 26.04 -0.19
N LYS A 352 -5.53 26.77 -1.05
CA LYS A 352 -4.16 27.24 -0.77
C LYS A 352 -4.09 28.32 0.32
N LYS A 353 -5.21 28.98 0.64
CA LYS A 353 -5.29 29.98 1.72
C LYS A 353 -5.40 29.37 3.12
N THR A 354 -5.67 28.08 3.24
CA THR A 354 -5.92 27.40 4.53
C THR A 354 -4.72 26.55 5.00
N SER A 355 -3.60 26.59 4.27
CA SER A 355 -2.40 25.78 4.55
C SER A 355 -1.13 26.61 4.81
N GLN A 356 -1.28 27.92 5.03
CA GLN A 356 -0.22 28.81 5.51
C GLN A 356 -0.34 28.98 7.02
#